data_AF-A0A254T7K1-F1
#
_entry.id   AF-A0A254T7K1-F1
#
_cell.length_a   1.000
_cell.length_b   1.000
_cell.length_c   1.000
_cell.angle_alpha   90.00
_cell.angle_beta   90.00
_cell.angle_gamma   90.00
#
_symmetry.space_group_name_H-M   'P 1'
#
loop_
_entity.id
_entity.type
_entity.pdbx_description
1 polymer ?
#
loop_
_entity_poly.entity_id
_entity_poly.type
_entity_poly.pdbx_seq_one_letter_code
_entity_poly.pdbx_strand_id
1 'polypeptide(L)'
;MTKRRQPIPVFHPERHRLHPGEPGAGCVSIGGSFALEHHDEIIDLVRRFEERENADYPAKRIVSVRTSADNLLINTNDVRLARAIAETLHKTYQGELRFHFDDADCQMRVHWQR
;
A
#
# COMPACT_ATOMS: atom_id res chain seq x y z
N MET A 1 15.62 30.20 -15.96
CA MET A 1 15.02 28.92 -16.37
C MET A 1 14.39 28.26 -15.15
N THR A 2 13.13 28.61 -14.86
CA THR A 2 12.42 28.14 -13.66
C THR A 2 11.76 26.81 -14.00
N LYS A 3 12.23 25.71 -13.41
CA LYS A 3 11.59 24.40 -13.54
C LYS A 3 10.15 24.53 -13.04
N ARG A 4 9.18 24.57 -13.97
CA ARG A 4 7.76 24.44 -13.65
C ARG A 4 7.58 23.09 -12.97
N ARG A 5 7.37 23.08 -11.66
CA ARG A 5 6.84 21.93 -10.95
C ARG A 5 5.42 21.75 -11.51
N GLN A 6 5.25 20.75 -12.37
CA GLN A 6 3.94 20.27 -12.77
C GLN A 6 3.15 19.99 -11.48
N PRO A 7 1.91 20.49 -11.31
CA PRO A 7 1.08 20.08 -10.19
C PRO A 7 0.90 18.56 -10.31
N ILE A 8 1.37 17.83 -9.29
CA ILE A 8 1.08 16.40 -9.18
C ILE A 8 -0.44 16.30 -9.20
N PRO A 9 -1.06 15.55 -10.14
CA PRO A 9 -2.51 15.41 -10.17
C PRO A 9 -2.94 14.89 -8.81
N VAL A 10 -3.66 15.70 -8.04
CA VAL A 10 -4.11 15.33 -6.70
C VAL A 10 -5.20 14.28 -6.91
N PHE A 11 -4.82 13.01 -6.85
CA PHE A 11 -5.78 11.93 -6.61
C PHE A 11 -6.43 12.29 -5.27
N HIS A 12 -7.75 12.42 -5.23
CA HIS A 12 -8.51 12.71 -4.01
C HIS A 12 -9.07 11.38 -3.48
N PRO A 13 -8.26 10.57 -2.76
CA PRO A 13 -8.66 9.23 -2.28
C PRO A 13 -9.71 9.28 -1.17
N GLU A 14 -10.07 10.46 -0.66
CA GLU A 14 -10.88 10.61 0.56
C GLU A 14 -12.33 10.14 0.45
N ARG A 15 -12.92 10.04 -0.74
CA ARG A 15 -14.33 9.59 -0.86
C ARG A 15 -14.54 8.09 -0.57
N HIS A 16 -13.51 7.26 -0.71
CA HIS A 16 -13.57 5.82 -0.45
C HIS A 16 -12.33 5.33 0.33
N ARG A 17 -11.78 6.20 1.20
CA ARG A 17 -10.58 5.89 1.99
C ARG A 17 -10.91 4.83 3.04
N LEU A 18 -10.20 3.71 2.98
CA LEU A 18 -10.17 2.75 4.08
C LEU A 18 -9.14 3.19 5.13
N HIS A 19 -9.56 3.12 6.38
CA HIS A 19 -8.70 3.35 7.54
C HIS A 19 -8.15 2.00 8.04
N PRO A 20 -6.88 1.94 8.47
CA PRO A 20 -6.24 0.70 8.91
C PRO A 20 -6.90 0.07 10.17
N GLY A 21 -7.71 0.84 10.91
CA GLY A 21 -8.46 0.37 12.08
C GLY A 21 -7.59 0.20 13.33
N GLU A 22 -6.29 -0.03 13.17
CA GLU A 22 -5.27 0.01 14.22
C GLU A 22 -4.06 0.82 13.73
N PRO A 23 -3.39 1.59 14.62
CA PRO A 23 -2.22 2.37 14.25
C PRO A 23 -1.08 1.44 13.80
N GLY A 24 -0.70 1.56 12.54
CA GLY A 24 0.43 0.87 11.93
C GLY A 24 1.49 1.87 11.46
N ALA A 25 2.71 1.40 11.24
CA ALA A 25 3.77 2.25 10.71
C ALA A 25 3.53 2.52 9.22
N GLY A 26 3.10 1.51 8.46
CA GLY A 26 2.89 1.60 7.01
C GLY A 26 1.50 1.15 6.58
N CYS A 27 0.92 1.82 5.58
CA CYS A 27 -0.29 1.36 4.91
C CYS A 27 -0.12 1.31 3.40
N VAL A 28 -0.70 0.31 2.75
CA VAL A 28 -0.76 0.18 1.29
C VAL A 28 -2.21 0.11 0.87
N SER A 29 -2.66 1.09 0.10
CA SER A 29 -3.99 1.14 -0.51
C SER A 29 -3.86 0.77 -1.98
N ILE A 30 -4.53 -0.30 -2.39
CA ILE A 30 -4.58 -0.81 -3.75
C ILE A 30 -6.00 -0.56 -4.24
N GLY A 31 -6.15 0.27 -5.25
CA GLY A 31 -7.47 0.65 -5.75
C GLY A 31 -7.71 0.27 -7.21
N GLY A 32 -8.99 0.19 -7.56
CA GLY A 32 -9.47 -0.20 -8.89
C GLY A 32 -9.98 -1.64 -8.92
N SER A 33 -10.61 -2.02 -10.04
CA SER A 33 -11.12 -3.39 -10.24
C SER A 33 -10.03 -4.44 -10.11
N PHE A 34 -8.77 -4.07 -10.40
CA PHE A 34 -7.59 -4.91 -10.21
C PHE A 34 -7.46 -5.45 -8.77
N ALA A 35 -7.77 -4.64 -7.76
CA ALA A 35 -7.65 -5.05 -6.36
C ALA A 35 -8.58 -6.22 -6.01
N LEU A 36 -9.74 -6.30 -6.67
CA LEU A 36 -10.71 -7.38 -6.49
C LEU A 36 -10.35 -8.59 -7.34
N GLU A 37 -10.03 -8.37 -8.62
CA GLU A 37 -9.68 -9.42 -9.58
C GLU A 37 -8.45 -10.21 -9.14
N HIS A 38 -7.47 -9.53 -8.53
CA HIS A 38 -6.22 -10.13 -8.07
C HIS A 38 -6.12 -10.21 -6.55
N HIS A 39 -7.24 -10.16 -5.82
CA HIS A 39 -7.25 -10.15 -4.36
C HIS A 39 -6.39 -11.26 -3.76
N ASP A 40 -6.67 -12.52 -4.11
CA ASP A 40 -5.99 -13.67 -3.52
C ASP A 40 -4.50 -13.71 -3.89
N GLU A 41 -4.14 -13.33 -5.11
CA GLU A 41 -2.74 -13.20 -5.54
C GLU A 41 -1.99 -12.15 -4.72
N ILE A 42 -2.62 -11.00 -4.46
CA ILE A 42 -2.04 -9.92 -3.66
C ILE A 42 -1.88 -10.40 -2.21
N ILE A 43 -2.88 -11.06 -1.62
CA ILE A 43 -2.78 -11.61 -0.27
C ILE A 43 -1.63 -12.62 -0.19
N ASP A 44 -1.53 -13.54 -1.14
CA ASP A 44 -0.46 -14.54 -1.18
C ASP A 44 0.91 -13.89 -1.36
N LEU A 45 1.03 -12.88 -2.22
CA LEU A 45 2.28 -12.13 -2.41
C LEU A 45 2.72 -11.47 -1.10
N VAL A 46 1.79 -10.84 -0.39
CA VAL A 46 2.07 -10.13 0.86
C VAL A 46 2.44 -11.12 1.98
N ARG A 47 1.76 -12.28 2.06
CA ARG A 47 2.12 -13.35 3.00
C ARG A 47 3.49 -13.95 2.71
N ARG A 48 3.82 -14.19 1.45
CA ARG A 48 5.17 -14.64 1.05
C ARG A 48 6.24 -13.61 1.41
N PHE A 49 5.93 -12.32 1.31
CA PHE A 49 6.83 -11.26 1.78
C PHE A 49 7.05 -11.32 3.29
N GLU A 50 5.98 -11.51 4.06
CA GLU A 50 6.07 -11.72 5.51
C GLU A 50 6.92 -12.95 5.83
N GLU A 51 6.64 -14.11 5.24
CA GLU A 51 7.40 -15.35 5.48
C GLU A 51 8.89 -15.22 5.11
N ARG A 52 9.18 -14.57 3.98
CA ARG A 52 10.56 -14.39 3.49
C ARG A 52 11.34 -13.37 4.33
N GLU A 53 10.72 -12.27 4.74
CA GLU A 53 11.37 -11.27 5.59
C GLU A 53 11.47 -11.74 7.05
N ASN A 54 10.59 -12.62 7.52
CA ASN A 54 10.62 -13.17 8.89
C ASN A 54 11.85 -14.08 9.12
N ALA A 55 12.44 -14.62 8.05
CA ALA A 55 13.72 -15.35 8.13
C ALA A 55 14.91 -14.43 8.47
N ASP A 56 14.88 -13.15 8.04
CA ASP A 56 15.97 -12.18 8.26
C ASP A 56 15.63 -11.12 9.34
N TYR A 57 14.35 -10.83 9.59
CA TYR A 57 13.85 -9.78 10.50
C TYR A 57 12.52 -10.16 11.17
N PRO A 58 12.53 -10.82 12.34
CA PRO A 58 11.34 -11.43 12.98
C PRO A 58 10.24 -10.46 13.47
N ALA A 59 10.45 -9.15 13.32
CA ALA A 59 9.57 -8.10 13.83
C ALA A 59 8.62 -7.50 12.79
N LYS A 60 8.86 -7.68 11.49
CA LYS A 60 8.01 -7.09 10.44
C LYS A 60 6.79 -7.97 10.19
N ARG A 61 5.59 -7.42 10.33
CA ARG A 61 4.33 -8.16 10.19
C ARG A 61 3.23 -7.34 9.56
N ILE A 62 2.32 -8.05 8.90
CA ILE A 62 1.03 -7.51 8.48
C ILE A 62 0.17 -7.38 9.73
N VAL A 63 -0.31 -6.17 10.02
CA VAL A 63 -1.20 -5.91 11.15
C VAL A 63 -2.63 -6.26 10.79
N SER A 64 -3.07 -5.84 9.61
CA SER A 64 -4.42 -6.13 9.13
C SER A 64 -4.49 -6.04 7.60
N VAL A 65 -5.44 -6.77 7.03
CA VAL A 65 -5.84 -6.59 5.63
C VAL A 65 -7.35 -6.38 5.58
N ARG A 66 -7.78 -5.35 4.88
CA ARG A 66 -9.19 -4.95 4.78
C ARG A 66 -9.55 -4.75 3.32
N THR A 67 -10.61 -5.41 2.89
CA THR A 67 -11.13 -5.31 1.52
C THR A 67 -12.45 -4.54 1.53
N SER A 68 -12.68 -3.73 0.51
CA SER A 68 -13.94 -3.04 0.23
C SER A 68 -14.28 -3.16 -1.25
N ALA A 69 -15.43 -2.62 -1.66
CA ALA A 69 -15.99 -2.81 -2.99
C ALA A 69 -15.02 -2.48 -4.13
N ASP A 70 -14.10 -1.53 -3.95
CA ASP A 70 -13.17 -1.08 -5.00
C ASP A 70 -11.71 -0.95 -4.53
N ASN A 71 -11.41 -1.39 -3.30
CA ASN A 71 -10.13 -1.13 -2.65
C ASN A 71 -9.69 -2.28 -1.73
N LEU A 72 -8.40 -2.54 -1.70
CA LEU A 72 -7.72 -3.39 -0.73
C LEU A 72 -6.73 -2.55 0.07
N LEU A 73 -6.85 -2.57 1.40
CA LEU A 73 -5.97 -1.88 2.33
C LEU A 73 -5.17 -2.90 3.14
N ILE A 74 -3.85 -2.77 3.09
CA ILE A 74 -2.91 -3.57 3.88
C ILE A 74 -2.27 -2.65 4.90
N ASN A 75 -2.35 -3.00 6.18
CA ASN A 75 -1.68 -2.30 7.27
C ASN A 75 -0.48 -3.11 7.75
N THR A 76 0.66 -2.46 7.93
CA THR A 76 1.92 -3.07 8.37
C THR A 76 2.47 -2.34 9.59
N ASN A 77 3.16 -3.08 10.45
CA ASN A 77 3.85 -2.48 11.60
C ASN A 77 5.22 -1.87 11.23
N ASP A 78 5.62 -1.95 9.95
CA ASP A 78 6.89 -1.46 9.43
C ASP A 78 6.70 -0.77 8.07
N VAL A 79 7.27 0.44 7.93
CA VAL A 79 7.19 1.24 6.69
C VAL A 79 7.94 0.62 5.51
N ARG A 80 9.02 -0.13 5.76
CA ARG A 80 9.79 -0.79 4.69
C ARG A 80 9.00 -1.95 4.11
N LEU A 81 8.23 -2.67 4.93
CA LEU A 81 7.32 -3.71 4.46
C LEU A 81 6.25 -3.13 3.53
N ALA A 82 5.59 -2.05 3.94
CA ALA A 82 4.61 -1.36 3.08
C ALA A 82 5.23 -0.88 1.75
N ARG A 83 6.44 -0.32 1.79
CA ARG A 83 7.18 0.07 0.59
C ARG A 83 7.48 -1.14 -0.32
N ALA A 84 8.00 -2.23 0.25
CA ALA A 84 8.39 -3.42 -0.50
C ALA A 84 7.19 -4.06 -1.22
N ILE A 85 6.03 -4.12 -0.55
CA ILE A 85 4.78 -4.60 -1.16
C ILE A 85 4.42 -3.72 -2.37
N ALA A 86 4.37 -2.41 -2.17
CA ALA A 86 3.93 -1.48 -3.21
C ALA A 86 4.90 -1.40 -4.40
N GLU A 87 6.22 -1.43 -4.15
CA GLU A 87 7.21 -1.51 -5.21
C GLU A 87 7.11 -2.82 -5.99
N THR A 88 6.83 -3.93 -5.32
CA THR A 88 6.63 -5.21 -6.00
C THR A 88 5.39 -5.18 -6.88
N LEU A 89 4.26 -4.66 -6.37
CA LEU A 89 3.04 -4.50 -7.17
C LEU A 89 3.30 -3.67 -8.42
N HIS A 90 3.99 -2.54 -8.27
CA HIS A 90 4.35 -1.69 -9.39
C HIS A 90 5.30 -2.38 -10.38
N LYS A 91 6.28 -3.14 -9.91
CA LYS A 91 7.20 -3.90 -10.78
C LYS A 91 6.50 -5.03 -11.53
N THR A 92 5.61 -5.77 -10.86
CA THR A 92 4.95 -6.96 -11.42
C THR A 92 3.81 -6.59 -12.36
N TYR A 93 2.93 -5.68 -11.94
CA TYR A 93 1.67 -5.42 -12.64
C TYR A 93 1.65 -4.07 -13.37
N GLN A 94 2.64 -3.21 -13.13
CA GLN A 94 2.68 -1.82 -13.59
C GLN A 94 1.48 -1.01 -13.07
N GLY A 95 1.57 0.31 -13.01
CA GLY A 95 0.48 1.15 -12.51
C GLY A 95 0.99 2.41 -11.85
N GLU A 96 0.08 3.22 -11.34
CA GLU A 96 0.42 4.48 -10.68
C GLU A 96 0.77 4.21 -9.21
N LEU A 97 2.00 4.52 -8.81
CA LEU A 97 2.49 4.36 -7.44
C LEU A 97 2.78 5.72 -6.79
N ARG A 98 2.23 5.96 -5.60
CA ARG A 98 2.37 7.24 -4.88
C ARG A 98 2.63 7.01 -3.40
N PHE A 99 3.56 7.78 -2.85
CA PHE A 99 3.90 7.76 -1.43
C PHE A 99 3.41 9.03 -0.75
N HIS A 100 2.80 8.87 0.42
CA HIS A 100 2.42 9.92 1.33
C HIS A 100 3.07 9.62 2.68
N PHE A 101 3.78 10.61 3.23
CA PHE A 101 4.45 10.52 4.52
C PHE A 101 3.68 11.39 5.52
N ASP A 102 3.79 11.06 6.80
CA ASP A 102 3.10 11.78 7.88
C ASP A 102 1.56 11.79 7.70
N ASP A 103 0.99 10.65 7.29
CA ASP A 103 -0.47 10.47 7.20
C ASP A 103 -1.08 10.42 8.61
N ALA A 104 -2.30 10.89 8.76
CA ALA A 104 -2.98 10.88 10.07
C ALA A 104 -3.20 9.45 10.62
N ASP A 105 -3.29 8.45 9.75
CA ASP A 105 -3.55 7.06 10.14
C ASP A 105 -2.28 6.20 10.26
N CYS A 106 -1.18 6.58 9.61
CA CYS A 106 0.08 5.83 9.60
C CYS A 106 1.28 6.70 9.23
N GLN A 107 2.49 6.28 9.59
CA GLN A 107 3.70 7.06 9.31
C GLN A 107 3.99 7.18 7.80
N MET A 108 3.62 6.15 7.01
CA MET A 108 3.71 6.18 5.56
C MET A 108 2.53 5.45 4.93
N ARG A 109 1.76 6.17 4.10
CA ARG A 109 0.71 5.60 3.26
C ARG A 109 1.18 5.53 1.81
N VAL A 110 0.95 4.39 1.19
CA VAL A 110 1.23 4.15 -0.22
C VAL A 110 -0.09 3.94 -0.93
N HIS A 111 -0.24 4.57 -2.08
CA HIS A 111 -1.38 4.37 -2.98
C HIS A 111 -0.86 3.76 -4.27
N TRP A 112 -1.45 2.64 -4.67
CA TRP A 112 -1.18 1.97 -5.93
C TRP A 112 -2.50 1.72 -6.67
N GLN A 113 -2.52 1.98 -7.97
CA GLN A 113 -3.74 1.90 -8.77
C GLN A 113 -3.45 1.43 -10.20
N ARG A 114 -4.39 0.64 -10.76
CA ARG A 114 -4.37 0.17 -12.15
C ARG A 114 -5.79 0.01 -12.69
#